data_AF-A0A914R608-F1
#
_entry.id   AF-A0A914R608-F1
#
_cell.length_a   1.000
_cell.length_b   1.000
_cell.length_c   1.000
_cell.angle_alpha   90.00
_cell.angle_beta   90.00
_cell.angle_gamma   90.00
#
_symmetry.space_group_name_H-M   'P 1'
#
loop_
_entity.id
_entity.type
_entity.pdbx_description
1 polymer ?
#
loop_
_entity_poly.entity_id
_entity_poly.type
_entity_poly.pdbx_seq_one_letter_code
_entity_poly.pdbx_strand_id
1 'polypeptide(L)'
;MQLLLRSLLAGALLEQAEALLDKGIHPIKIANGFDLACKKALDTLDDVSDVFPIEKREMLLQSAITSLASKPVSGIDEHPAALIVAAIEICICKKF
;
A
#
# COMPACT_ATOMS: atom_id res chain seq x y z
N MET A 1 3.15 -13.19 -4.91
CA MET A 1 1.84 -12.88 -4.29
C MET A 1 1.50 -11.37 -4.29
N GLN A 2 2.46 -10.44 -4.24
CA GLN A 2 2.19 -8.99 -4.24
C GLN A 2 1.50 -8.41 -5.49
N LEU A 3 1.62 -9.05 -6.66
CA LEU A 3 0.92 -8.62 -7.89
C LEU A 3 -0.58 -8.96 -7.89
N LEU A 4 -1.03 -9.94 -7.10
CA LEU A 4 -2.43 -10.39 -7.11
C LEU A 4 -3.39 -9.43 -6.40
N LEU A 5 -2.93 -8.69 -5.40
CA LEU A 5 -3.80 -7.82 -4.60
C LEU A 5 -4.35 -6.64 -5.41
N ARG A 6 -3.55 -6.09 -6.33
CA ARG A 6 -3.98 -4.99 -7.21
C ARG A 6 -5.06 -5.44 -8.20
N SER A 7 -4.89 -6.63 -8.77
CA SER A 7 -5.88 -7.21 -9.70
C SER A 7 -7.17 -7.58 -9.00
N LEU A 8 -7.12 -8.00 -7.74
CA LEU A 8 -8.30 -8.31 -6.93
C LEU A 8 -9.16 -7.06 -6.67
N LEU A 9 -8.52 -5.96 -6.27
CA LEU A 9 -9.19 -4.67 -6.07
C LEU A 9 -9.81 -4.15 -7.38
N ALA A 10 -9.07 -4.23 -8.49
CA ALA A 10 -9.60 -3.85 -9.81
C ALA A 10 -10.80 -4.72 -10.20
N GLY A 11 -10.73 -6.03 -9.99
CA GLY A 11 -11.83 -6.95 -10.27
C GLY A 11 -13.10 -6.63 -9.48
N ALA A 12 -12.98 -6.41 -8.17
CA ALA A 12 -14.13 -6.06 -7.32
C ALA A 12 -14.75 -4.70 -7.70
N LEU A 13 -13.94 -3.72 -8.09
CA LEU A 13 -14.43 -2.42 -8.56
C LEU A 13 -15.17 -2.53 -9.90
N LEU A 14 -14.68 -3.39 -10.80
CA LEU A 14 -15.31 -3.68 -12.09
C LEU A 14 -16.66 -4.39 -11.90
N GLU A 15 -16.75 -5.35 -10.99
CA GLU A 15 -18.02 -6.04 -10.66
C GLU A 15 -19.08 -5.06 -10.15
N GLN A 16 -18.68 -4.09 -9.31
CA GLN A 16 -19.59 -3.04 -8.85
C GLN A 16 -19.95 -2.04 -9.97
N ALA A 17 -19.01 -1.74 -10.87
CA ALA A 17 -19.29 -0.91 -12.04
C ALA A 17 -20.32 -1.57 -12.97
N GLU A 18 -20.20 -2.88 -13.21
CA GLU A 18 -21.14 -3.68 -14.00
C GLU A 18 -22.56 -3.62 -13.41
N ALA A 19 -22.69 -3.84 -12.10
CA ALA A 19 -23.99 -3.74 -11.41
C ALA A 19 -24.63 -2.34 -11.48
N LEU A 20 -23.83 -1.28 -11.65
CA LEU A 20 -24.32 0.10 -11.83
C LEU A 20 -24.68 0.39 -13.29
N LEU A 21 -23.99 -0.22 -14.25
CA LEU A 21 -24.31 -0.16 -15.67
C LEU A 21 -25.65 -0.85 -15.96
N ASP A 22 -25.92 -2.00 -15.33
CA ASP A 22 -27.20 -2.72 -15.45
C ASP A 22 -28.39 -1.89 -14.95
N LYS A 23 -28.15 -0.94 -14.04
CA LYS A 23 -29.16 0.01 -13.54
C LYS A 23 -29.37 1.21 -14.47
N GLY A 24 -28.68 1.25 -15.61
CA GLY A 24 -28.78 2.32 -16.61
C GLY A 24 -28.01 3.60 -16.25
N ILE A 25 -27.03 3.53 -15.35
CA ILE A 25 -26.19 4.69 -15.01
C ILE A 25 -25.16 4.92 -16.11
N HIS A 26 -25.06 6.16 -16.60
CA HIS A 26 -24.10 6.50 -17.64
C HIS A 26 -22.64 6.26 -17.18
N PRO A 27 -21.78 5.60 -17.98
CA PRO A 27 -20.41 5.24 -17.58
C PRO A 27 -19.57 6.42 -17.07
N ILE A 28 -19.71 7.61 -17.69
CA ILE A 28 -19.03 8.84 -17.25
C ILE A 28 -19.39 9.22 -15.80
N LYS A 29 -20.64 9.01 -15.37
CA LYS A 29 -21.04 9.30 -13.98
C LYS A 29 -20.42 8.31 -13.00
N ILE A 30 -20.26 7.05 -13.40
CA ILE A 30 -19.61 6.01 -12.59
C ILE A 30 -18.12 6.35 -12.42
N ALA A 31 -17.43 6.71 -13.52
CA ALA A 31 -16.04 7.11 -13.49
C ALA A 31 -15.80 8.32 -12.57
N ASN A 32 -16.58 9.39 -12.73
CA ASN A 32 -16.50 10.56 -11.87
C ASN A 32 -16.80 10.25 -10.39
N GLY A 33 -17.73 9.32 -10.14
CA GLY A 33 -18.06 8.85 -8.79
C GLY A 33 -16.89 8.11 -8.13
N PHE A 34 -16.21 7.23 -8.88
CA PHE A 34 -15.03 6.53 -8.38
C PHE A 34 -13.84 7.47 -8.17
N ASP A 35 -13.65 8.49 -9.02
CA ASP A 35 -12.62 9.50 -8.80
C ASP A 35 -12.86 10.28 -7.51
N LEU A 36 -14.11 10.65 -7.23
CA LEU A 36 -14.48 11.35 -5.99
C LEU A 36 -14.29 10.44 -4.76
N ALA A 37 -14.71 9.17 -4.87
CA ALA A 37 -14.55 8.20 -3.80
C ALA A 37 -13.06 7.92 -3.50
N CYS A 38 -12.22 7.84 -4.55
CA CYS A 38 -10.78 7.66 -4.42
C CYS A 38 -10.14 8.82 -3.65
N LYS A 39 -10.50 10.07 -3.97
CA LYS A 39 -10.03 11.25 -3.23
C LYS A 39 -10.40 11.17 -1.76
N LYS A 40 -11.66 10.86 -1.45
CA LYS A 40 -12.10 10.77 -0.04
C LYS A 40 -11.43 9.62 0.71
N ALA A 41 -11.16 8.50 0.04
CA ALA A 41 -10.42 7.40 0.61
C ALA A 41 -8.98 7.78 0.94
N LEU A 42 -8.32 8.57 0.09
CA LEU A 42 -6.98 9.11 0.37
C LEU A 42 -7.00 10.08 1.57
N ASP A 43 -7.95 11.01 1.63
CA ASP A 43 -8.09 11.91 2.78
C ASP A 43 -8.23 11.13 4.09
N THR A 44 -9.03 10.05 4.06
CA THR A 44 -9.26 9.20 5.24
C THR A 44 -8.00 8.40 5.60
N LEU A 45 -7.23 7.99 4.60
CA LEU A 45 -5.96 7.28 4.82
C LEU A 45 -4.93 8.21 5.48
N ASP A 46 -4.87 9.46 5.06
CA ASP A 46 -4.00 10.47 5.68
C ASP A 46 -4.41 10.71 7.14
N ASP A 47 -5.71 10.82 7.43
CA ASP A 47 -6.23 11.00 8.80
C ASP A 47 -5.90 9.83 9.75
N VAL A 48 -5.87 8.60 9.22
CA VAL A 48 -5.59 7.37 9.99
C VAL A 48 -4.08 7.08 10.05
N SER A 49 -3.28 7.72 9.20
CA SER A 49 -1.85 7.44 9.12
C SER A 49 -1.07 8.01 10.32
N ASP A 50 -0.33 7.13 11.00
CA ASP A 50 0.59 7.55 12.05
C ASP A 50 1.96 7.92 11.46
N VAL A 51 2.43 9.13 11.73
CA VAL A 51 3.79 9.57 11.38
C VAL A 51 4.74 9.23 12.52
N PHE A 52 5.75 8.42 12.23
CA PHE A 52 6.82 8.13 13.19
C PHE A 52 8.17 8.69 12.69
N PRO A 53 9.04 9.18 13.60
CA PRO A 53 10.37 9.63 13.23
C PRO A 53 11.22 8.45 12.73
N ILE A 54 11.96 8.69 11.64
CA ILE A 54 12.78 7.69 10.95
C ILE A 54 13.92 7.17 11.84
N GLU A 55 14.26 7.90 12.91
CA GLU A 55 15.27 7.51 13.91
C GLU A 55 14.85 6.28 14.74
N LYS A 56 13.56 5.92 14.75
CA LYS A 56 13.05 4.73 15.44
C LYS A 56 13.34 3.46 14.64
N ARG A 57 14.56 2.97 14.78
CA ARG A 57 15.07 1.74 14.13
C ARG A 57 14.13 0.53 14.33
N GLU A 58 13.53 0.39 15.50
CA GLU A 58 12.61 -0.72 15.81
C GLU A 58 11.35 -0.71 14.95
N MET A 59 10.76 0.48 14.70
CA MET A 59 9.57 0.60 13.84
C MET A 59 9.90 0.34 12.37
N LEU A 60 11.08 0.78 11.92
CA LEU A 60 11.58 0.46 10.58
C LEU A 60 11.83 -1.04 10.41
N LEU A 61 12.38 -1.70 11.44
CA LEU A 61 12.62 -3.13 11.42
C LEU A 61 11.29 -3.90 11.34
N GLN A 62 10.30 -3.53 12.15
CA GLN A 62 8.96 -4.12 12.09
C GLN A 62 8.31 -3.94 10.71
N SER A 63 8.37 -2.73 10.14
CA SER A 63 7.85 -2.46 8.79
C SER A 63 8.56 -3.29 7.70
N ALA A 64 9.89 -3.45 7.81
CA ALA A 64 10.68 -4.28 6.91
C ALA A 64 10.30 -5.76 7.03
N ILE A 65 10.13 -6.27 8.26
CA ILE A 65 9.68 -7.64 8.53
C ILE A 65 8.28 -7.87 7.95
N THR A 66 7.31 -6.99 8.21
CA THR A 66 5.95 -7.08 7.64
C THR A 66 5.96 -7.08 6.11
N SER A 67 6.83 -6.26 5.51
CA SER A 67 6.97 -6.18 4.05
C SER A 67 7.61 -7.44 3.45
N LEU A 68 8.53 -8.07 4.17
CA LEU A 68 9.25 -9.29 3.77
C LEU A 68 8.47 -10.58 4.08
N ALA A 69 7.53 -10.56 5.02
CA ALA A 69 6.75 -11.73 5.46
C ALA A 69 6.02 -12.46 4.31
N SER A 70 5.72 -11.75 3.22
CA SER A 70 5.04 -12.31 2.04
C SER A 70 5.99 -12.89 0.97
N LYS A 71 7.31 -12.90 1.22
CA LYS A 71 8.36 -13.36 0.30
C LYS A 71 9.05 -14.62 0.84
N PRO A 72 9.51 -15.56 -0.02
CA PRO A 72 10.09 -16.85 0.39
C PRO A 72 11.50 -16.77 1.01
N VAL A 73 11.81 -15.66 1.70
CA VAL A 73 13.08 -15.40 2.41
C VAL A 73 12.91 -15.67 3.93
N SER A 74 11.83 -16.33 4.33
CA SER A 74 11.39 -16.56 5.73
C SER A 74 12.17 -17.65 6.48
N GLY A 75 13.42 -17.91 6.11
CA GLY A 75 14.28 -18.90 6.77
C GLY A 75 15.20 -18.30 7.83
N ILE A 76 15.39 -16.98 7.84
CA ILE A 76 16.28 -16.23 8.74
C ILE A 76 15.67 -14.83 8.89
N ASP A 77 14.72 -14.64 9.81
CA ASP A 77 13.79 -13.50 9.75
C ASP A 77 14.39 -12.13 10.17
N GLU A 78 15.48 -12.09 10.94
CA GLU A 78 16.05 -10.82 11.44
C GLU A 78 17.15 -10.24 10.54
N HIS A 79 17.96 -11.08 9.91
CA HIS A 79 19.13 -10.65 9.16
C HIS A 79 18.83 -9.78 7.91
N PRO A 80 17.90 -10.16 7.02
CA PRO A 80 17.58 -9.36 5.84
C PRO A 80 16.84 -8.06 6.19
N ALA A 81 15.99 -8.08 7.23
CA ALA A 81 15.32 -6.87 7.71
C ALA A 81 16.32 -5.85 8.28
N ALA A 82 17.28 -6.30 9.10
CA ALA A 82 18.34 -5.45 9.64
C ALA A 82 19.23 -4.83 8.53
N LEU A 83 19.50 -5.59 7.47
CA LEU A 83 20.30 -5.14 6.32
C LEU A 83 19.58 -4.06 5.51
N ILE A 84 18.26 -4.19 5.32
CA ILE A 84 17.41 -3.19 4.66
C ILE A 84 17.37 -1.90 5.49
N VAL A 85 17.17 -1.99 6.81
CA VAL A 85 17.16 -0.81 7.69
C VAL A 85 18.51 -0.09 7.67
N ALA A 86 19.61 -0.83 7.73
CA ALA A 86 20.96 -0.26 7.61
C ALA A 86 21.19 0.42 6.24
N ALA A 87 20.70 -0.17 5.16
CA ALA A 87 20.79 0.44 3.83
C ALA A 87 19.97 1.74 3.73
N ILE A 88 18.79 1.79 4.36
CA ILE A 88 17.95 3.00 4.43
C ILE A 88 18.64 4.10 5.22
N GLU A 89 19.21 3.79 6.38
CA GLU A 89 19.98 4.75 7.20
C GLU A 89 21.18 5.33 6.41
N ILE A 90 21.92 4.48 5.69
CA ILE A 90 23.05 4.91 4.85
C ILE A 90 22.57 5.84 3.72
N CYS A 91 21.45 5.53 3.06
CA CYS A 91 20.90 6.36 1.99
C CYS A 91 20.41 7.73 2.50
N ILE A 92 19.85 7.80 3.70
CA ILE A 92 19.40 9.08 4.29
C ILE A 92 20.60 9.96 4.68
N CYS A 93 21.66 9.36 5.22
CA CYS A 93 22.91 10.08 5.54
C CYS A 93 23.69 10.50 4.28
N LYS A 94 23.63 9.73 3.19
CA LYS A 94 24.09 10.14 1.86
C LYS A 94 23.01 10.95 1.13
N LYS A 95 22.61 12.09 1.71
CA LYS A 95 21.93 13.13 0.92
C LYS A 95 22.86 13.55 -0.24
N PHE A 96 22.46 13.22 -1.46
CA PHE A 96 22.90 13.91 -2.67
C PHE A 96 22.31 15.32 -2.69
#